data_AF-A0A7X7SQ34-F1
#
_entry.id   AF-A0A7X7SQ34-F1
#
_cell.length_a   1.000
_cell.length_b   1.000
_cell.length_c   1.000
_cell.angle_alpha   90.00
_cell.angle_beta   90.00
_cell.angle_gamma   90.00
#
_symmetry.space_group_name_H-M   'P 1'
#
loop_
_entity.id
_entity.type
_entity.pdbx_description
1 polymer ?
#
loop_
_entity_poly.entity_id
_entity_poly.type
_entity_poly.pdbx_seq_one_letter_code
_entity_poly.pdbx_strand_id
1 'polypeptide(L)'
;MNDERQHDLKKGAVMKARSTLLATLAVALLLSLGVRAHASACADANLCSETTTFVATLSNFRTSSTHGGANRVVSATLTIQNKTDRPLVLGYVSDSGVALDEHGNRYTVTSSSDIRGIGEIKRNTFDPKFTLQPGERSDARIDLRWHAGRAIAGVTFELELALREIDEVTGNQHRLGREHALRFSGLTDGASSNVAASSAPSHPTSSSSAASVGAPPTLADPCEGKPRCYSAGPFIAEIAQVVAAQPKANNHHVRVSIRFRNVSNQPIVLAYQRNSGKMLDNYGQQYIVDWRDNANVSGIGQTTGQKADPQFVLSPGEARSATFNYSRYVGKTAVGTVFSPELVIEQLEILPSQQIRSMREYAVSFANLVNGSGSANAEAIDDLSEAGRKLTEGLRSIFQRK
;
A
#
# COMPACT_ATOMS: atom_id res chain seq x y z
N MET A 1 76.86 -23.94 -54.00
CA MET A 1 78.27 -24.12 -53.60
C MET A 1 78.48 -23.27 -52.37
N ASN A 2 78.49 -23.95 -51.23
CA ASN A 2 79.07 -23.64 -49.93
C ASN A 2 78.75 -22.35 -49.15
N ASP A 3 78.43 -22.62 -47.87
CA ASP A 3 79.01 -22.01 -46.66
C ASP A 3 78.59 -20.60 -46.24
N GLU A 4 78.43 -20.27 -44.96
CA GLU A 4 78.30 -21.00 -43.69
C GLU A 4 78.08 -19.90 -42.63
N ARG A 5 77.42 -20.24 -41.51
CA ARG A 5 77.53 -19.63 -40.16
C ARG A 5 77.19 -18.14 -39.99
N GLN A 6 76.07 -17.80 -39.34
CA GLN A 6 75.89 -17.75 -37.87
C GLN A 6 76.94 -16.92 -37.10
N HIS A 7 76.58 -15.75 -36.57
CA HIS A 7 76.06 -15.56 -35.19
C HIS A 7 76.03 -14.06 -34.81
N ASP A 8 74.84 -13.63 -34.38
CA ASP A 8 74.54 -12.81 -33.20
C ASP A 8 74.78 -11.28 -33.06
N LEU A 9 73.65 -10.69 -32.60
CA LEU A 9 73.48 -9.65 -31.57
C LEU A 9 73.92 -8.20 -31.88
N LYS A 10 72.92 -7.34 -32.12
CA LYS A 10 72.46 -6.34 -31.12
C LYS A 10 71.29 -5.49 -31.62
N LYS A 11 70.24 -5.45 -30.78
CA LYS A 11 69.43 -4.29 -30.34
C LYS A 11 68.85 -3.41 -31.48
N GLY A 12 67.55 -3.36 -31.72
CA GLY A 12 66.50 -3.08 -30.73
C GLY A 12 66.05 -1.62 -30.87
N ALA A 13 64.74 -1.44 -31.13
CA ALA A 13 63.97 -0.19 -31.14
C ALA A 13 64.17 0.73 -32.35
N VAL A 14 63.16 0.84 -33.22
CA VAL A 14 62.23 2.00 -33.30
C VAL A 14 61.07 1.60 -34.24
N MET A 15 60.03 0.99 -33.70
CA MET A 15 58.70 0.98 -34.32
C MET A 15 57.65 0.90 -33.21
N LYS A 16 57.13 2.07 -32.81
CA LYS A 16 55.77 2.32 -32.32
C LYS A 16 55.73 3.68 -31.62
N ALA A 17 55.60 4.73 -32.41
CA ALA A 17 55.26 6.06 -31.92
C ALA A 17 54.11 6.64 -32.75
N ARG A 18 53.00 5.89 -32.87
CA ARG A 18 51.70 6.39 -33.39
C ARG A 18 50.50 5.68 -32.76
N SER A 19 50.56 5.35 -31.47
CA SER A 19 49.46 4.67 -30.77
C SER A 19 49.32 5.11 -29.31
N THR A 20 49.46 6.41 -29.04
CA THR A 20 49.36 6.97 -27.66
C THR A 20 48.70 8.35 -27.64
N LEU A 21 47.67 8.59 -28.47
CA LEU A 21 46.83 9.79 -28.33
C LEU A 21 45.31 9.51 -28.30
N LEU A 22 44.90 8.24 -28.29
CA LEU A 22 43.48 7.83 -28.19
C LEU A 22 43.15 7.06 -26.90
N ALA A 23 44.14 6.79 -26.05
CA ALA A 23 43.95 6.01 -24.82
C ALA A 23 43.68 6.85 -23.56
N THR A 24 43.87 8.18 -23.60
CA THR A 24 43.69 9.06 -22.42
C THR A 24 42.35 9.80 -22.38
N LEU A 25 41.59 9.85 -23.48
CA LEU A 25 40.24 10.43 -23.48
C LEU A 25 39.14 9.41 -23.11
N ALA A 26 39.44 8.10 -23.17
CA ALA A 26 38.50 7.03 -22.86
C ALA A 26 38.43 6.67 -21.36
N VAL A 27 39.43 7.04 -20.55
CA VAL A 27 39.47 6.71 -19.12
C VAL A 27 38.80 7.79 -18.25
N ALA A 28 38.71 9.04 -18.72
CA ALA A 28 38.07 10.12 -17.98
C ALA A 28 36.54 10.17 -18.12
N LEU A 29 35.96 9.49 -19.12
CA LEU A 29 34.50 9.45 -19.34
C LEU A 29 33.79 8.28 -18.62
N LEU A 30 34.55 7.36 -18.01
CA LEU A 30 34.01 6.18 -17.31
C LEU A 30 33.85 6.39 -15.79
N LEU A 31 34.19 7.57 -15.25
CA LEU A 31 34.15 7.86 -13.81
C LEU A 31 32.94 8.71 -13.35
N SER A 32 32.01 9.05 -14.25
CA SER A 32 30.78 9.78 -13.88
C SER A 32 29.51 8.93 -13.93
N LEU A 33 29.62 7.59 -13.86
CA LEU A 33 28.54 6.76 -13.34
C LEU A 33 28.44 7.03 -11.84
N GLY A 34 27.97 8.22 -11.50
CA GLY A 34 27.57 8.54 -10.14
C GLY A 34 26.52 7.52 -9.76
N VAL A 35 26.90 6.60 -8.86
CA VAL A 35 25.93 5.85 -8.08
C VAL A 35 25.10 6.92 -7.38
N ARG A 36 23.94 7.24 -7.95
CA ARG A 36 22.91 7.94 -7.19
C ARG A 36 22.56 6.98 -6.08
N ALA A 37 23.13 7.22 -4.90
CA ALA A 37 22.59 6.71 -3.67
C ALA A 37 21.15 7.22 -3.65
N HIS A 38 20.21 6.34 -4.00
CA HIS A 38 18.80 6.64 -3.78
C HIS A 38 18.68 6.88 -2.29
N ALA A 39 18.32 8.10 -1.91
CA ALA A 39 17.99 8.41 -0.53
C ALA A 39 16.97 7.36 -0.07
N SER A 40 17.23 6.74 1.08
CA SER A 40 16.31 5.74 1.62
C SER A 40 14.92 6.34 1.69
N ALA A 41 13.95 5.65 1.11
CA ALA A 41 12.56 6.06 1.13
C ALA A 41 11.93 5.93 2.54
N CYS A 42 12.60 5.19 3.43
CA CYS A 42 12.16 4.98 4.81
C CYS A 42 12.77 6.02 5.75
N ALA A 43 12.09 7.17 5.91
CA ALA A 43 12.42 8.13 6.95
C ALA A 43 12.10 7.60 8.37
N ASP A 44 11.05 6.78 8.49
CA ASP A 44 10.63 6.10 9.73
C ASP A 44 10.98 4.61 9.70
N ALA A 45 12.10 4.23 10.31
CA ALA A 45 12.62 2.86 10.26
C ALA A 45 11.70 1.80 10.89
N ASN A 46 10.75 2.18 11.77
CA ASN A 46 9.91 1.23 12.50
C ASN A 46 8.64 0.80 11.75
N LEU A 47 8.17 1.63 10.81
CA LEU A 47 6.96 1.40 10.02
C LEU A 47 7.26 1.21 8.53
N CYS A 48 8.54 1.18 8.15
CA CYS A 48 8.94 1.12 6.76
C CYS A 48 10.08 0.12 6.58
N SER A 49 9.95 -0.75 5.59
CA SER A 49 10.97 -1.69 5.15
C SER A 49 11.26 -1.46 3.68
N GLU A 50 12.52 -1.21 3.36
CA GLU A 50 12.97 -0.91 2.00
C GLU A 50 13.82 -2.05 1.45
N THR A 51 13.47 -2.51 0.26
CA THR A 51 14.26 -3.47 -0.52
C THR A 51 14.84 -2.79 -1.76
N THR A 52 15.58 -3.56 -2.56
CA THR A 52 16.08 -3.08 -3.86
C THR A 52 14.97 -2.85 -4.88
N THR A 53 13.83 -3.54 -4.74
CA THR A 53 12.77 -3.59 -5.75
C THR A 53 11.48 -2.89 -5.31
N PHE A 54 11.23 -2.77 -4.00
CA PHE A 54 10.06 -2.10 -3.48
C PHE A 54 10.31 -1.43 -2.12
N VAL A 55 9.37 -0.58 -1.70
CA VAL A 55 9.23 -0.10 -0.33
C VAL A 55 7.93 -0.65 0.22
N ALA A 56 7.94 -1.23 1.42
CA ALA A 56 6.74 -1.65 2.13
C ALA A 56 6.59 -0.83 3.40
N THR A 57 5.44 -0.18 3.53
CA THR A 57 5.15 0.75 4.62
C THR A 57 3.90 0.27 5.37
N LEU A 58 3.96 0.16 6.69
CA LEU A 58 2.80 -0.16 7.53
C LEU A 58 1.91 1.08 7.66
N SER A 59 0.85 1.12 6.87
CA SER A 59 -0.08 2.26 6.80
C SER A 59 -1.13 2.22 7.90
N ASN A 60 -1.49 1.03 8.38
CA ASN A 60 -2.43 0.86 9.49
C ASN A 60 -2.12 -0.42 10.28
N PHE A 61 -2.12 -0.32 11.61
CA PHE A 61 -2.01 -1.43 12.53
C PHE A 61 -3.07 -1.31 13.63
N ARG A 62 -3.89 -2.34 13.77
CA ARG A 62 -4.99 -2.37 14.73
C ARG A 62 -5.11 -3.69 15.46
N THR A 63 -5.60 -3.62 16.69
CA THR A 63 -5.80 -4.79 17.53
C THR A 63 -7.25 -4.88 17.99
N SER A 64 -7.80 -6.08 18.00
CA SER A 64 -9.16 -6.31 18.50
C SER A 64 -9.16 -6.43 20.03
N SER A 65 -10.24 -5.97 20.67
CA SER A 65 -10.44 -6.21 22.10
C SER A 65 -10.99 -7.61 22.40
N THR A 66 -10.87 -8.07 23.65
CA THR A 66 -11.23 -9.42 24.13
C THR A 66 -12.72 -9.69 24.14
N HIS A 67 -13.54 -8.65 24.03
CA HIS A 67 -14.90 -8.71 24.52
C HIS A 67 -15.82 -9.37 23.50
N GLY A 68 -15.82 -10.70 23.46
CA GLY A 68 -16.78 -11.50 22.68
C GLY A 68 -16.24 -12.70 21.92
N GLY A 69 -14.94 -13.04 22.05
CA GLY A 69 -14.37 -14.20 21.36
C GLY A 69 -13.10 -14.72 22.01
N ALA A 70 -12.84 -16.02 21.85
CA ALA A 70 -11.60 -16.65 22.33
C ALA A 70 -10.37 -16.25 21.50
N ASN A 71 -10.58 -15.61 20.35
CA ASN A 71 -9.52 -15.18 19.44
C ASN A 71 -9.36 -13.67 19.49
N ARG A 72 -8.10 -13.23 19.57
CA ARG A 72 -7.68 -11.86 19.32
C ARG A 72 -7.18 -11.74 17.89
N VAL A 73 -7.42 -10.59 17.29
CA VAL A 73 -6.99 -10.29 15.93
C VAL A 73 -6.08 -9.08 15.96
N VAL A 74 -4.97 -9.18 15.23
CA VAL A 74 -4.13 -8.06 14.81
C VAL A 74 -4.38 -7.88 13.31
N SER A 75 -4.73 -6.68 12.89
CA SER A 75 -4.92 -6.31 11.48
C SER A 75 -3.82 -5.34 11.07
N ALA A 76 -3.06 -5.71 10.04
CA ALA A 76 -1.98 -4.91 9.48
C ALA A 76 -2.27 -4.64 8.00
N THR A 77 -2.15 -3.38 7.59
CA THR A 77 -2.21 -2.97 6.19
C THR A 77 -0.84 -2.43 5.76
N LEU A 78 -0.29 -3.03 4.71
CA LEU A 78 0.99 -2.66 4.12
C LEU A 78 0.74 -1.94 2.80
N THR A 79 1.21 -0.70 2.67
CA THR A 79 1.32 0.00 1.39
C THR A 79 2.65 -0.35 0.75
N ILE A 80 2.61 -0.98 -0.42
CA ILE A 80 3.79 -1.44 -1.13
C ILE A 80 3.96 -0.60 -2.40
N GLN A 81 5.14 -0.01 -2.59
CA GLN A 81 5.51 0.78 -3.77
C GLN A 81 6.56 0.06 -4.61
N ASN A 82 6.31 -0.08 -5.92
CA ASN A 82 7.31 -0.56 -6.86
C ASN A 82 8.39 0.52 -7.12
N LYS A 83 9.66 0.21 -6.85
CA LYS A 83 10.81 1.08 -7.10
C LYS A 83 11.47 0.87 -8.45
N THR A 84 11.06 -0.18 -9.17
CA THR A 84 11.66 -0.56 -10.44
C THR A 84 11.00 0.17 -11.61
N ASP A 85 11.66 0.13 -12.76
CA ASP A 85 11.20 0.64 -14.05
C ASP A 85 10.39 -0.40 -14.85
N ARG A 86 10.07 -1.54 -14.24
CA ARG A 86 9.31 -2.64 -14.84
C ARG A 86 8.16 -3.08 -13.93
N PRO A 87 7.15 -3.81 -14.45
CA PRO A 87 6.14 -4.42 -13.60
C PRO A 87 6.77 -5.33 -12.55
N LEU A 88 6.26 -5.25 -11.31
CA LEU A 88 6.69 -6.06 -10.18
C LEU A 88 5.50 -6.88 -9.68
N VAL A 89 5.65 -8.21 -9.66
CA VAL A 89 4.65 -9.12 -9.10
C VAL A 89 5.15 -9.62 -7.74
N LEU A 90 4.30 -9.51 -6.71
CA LEU A 90 4.62 -9.96 -5.36
C LEU A 90 3.55 -10.91 -4.84
N GLY A 91 3.95 -11.85 -3.98
CA GLY A 91 3.03 -12.66 -3.20
C GLY A 91 3.46 -12.74 -1.73
N TYR A 92 2.47 -12.87 -0.85
CA TYR A 92 2.69 -13.20 0.55
C TYR A 92 3.10 -14.67 0.68
N VAL A 93 4.21 -14.94 1.38
CA VAL A 93 4.67 -16.30 1.62
C VAL A 93 3.84 -16.94 2.73
N SER A 94 3.16 -18.05 2.45
CA SER A 94 2.32 -18.73 3.43
C SER A 94 3.08 -19.06 4.72
N ASP A 95 2.41 -18.94 5.87
CA ASP A 95 2.95 -19.21 7.21
C ASP A 95 4.12 -18.30 7.66
N SER A 96 4.50 -17.30 6.88
CA SER A 96 5.58 -16.36 7.24
C SER A 96 5.14 -15.26 8.20
N GLY A 97 3.86 -14.87 8.15
CA GLY A 97 3.29 -13.77 8.94
C GLY A 97 3.09 -14.14 10.41
N VAL A 98 3.84 -13.47 11.28
CA VAL A 98 3.80 -13.63 12.73
C VAL A 98 3.81 -12.25 13.38
N ALA A 99 2.92 -12.04 14.36
CA ALA A 99 3.05 -10.94 15.29
C ALA A 99 3.26 -11.48 16.71
N LEU A 100 4.22 -10.91 17.42
CA LEU A 100 4.53 -11.21 18.81
C LEU A 100 4.22 -9.97 19.65
N ASP A 101 3.52 -10.15 20.76
CA ASP A 101 3.37 -9.10 21.75
C ASP A 101 4.46 -9.16 22.83
N GLU A 102 4.50 -8.17 23.73
CA GLU A 102 5.49 -8.11 24.82
C GLU A 102 5.36 -9.26 25.84
N HIS A 103 4.24 -9.99 25.81
CA HIS A 103 4.01 -11.18 26.63
C HIS A 103 4.40 -12.48 25.91
N GLY A 104 4.92 -12.39 24.68
CA GLY A 104 5.31 -13.54 23.87
C GLY A 104 4.12 -14.28 23.25
N ASN A 105 2.92 -13.69 23.26
CA ASN A 105 1.76 -14.28 22.61
C ASN A 105 1.94 -14.20 21.09
N ARG A 106 1.74 -15.34 20.43
CA ARG A 106 2.00 -15.48 18.99
C ARG A 106 0.71 -15.44 18.18
N TYR A 107 0.60 -14.41 17.35
CA TYR A 107 -0.47 -14.21 16.39
C TYR A 107 -0.01 -14.70 15.02
N THR A 108 -0.82 -15.49 14.35
CA THR A 108 -0.49 -16.06 13.04
C THR A 108 -1.64 -15.93 12.07
N VAL A 109 -1.35 -15.92 10.78
CA VAL A 109 -2.35 -16.07 9.72
C VAL A 109 -2.97 -17.47 9.83
N THR A 110 -4.30 -17.56 9.99
CA THR A 110 -4.98 -18.85 10.19
C THR A 110 -5.63 -19.41 8.94
N SER A 111 -5.88 -18.56 7.94
CA SER A 111 -6.56 -18.95 6.72
C SER A 111 -6.17 -18.02 5.57
N SER A 112 -6.31 -18.49 4.33
CA SER A 112 -6.16 -17.64 3.13
C SER A 112 -7.16 -16.48 3.10
N SER A 113 -8.23 -16.55 3.89
CA SER A 113 -9.20 -15.47 4.00
C SER A 113 -8.70 -14.27 4.81
N ASP A 114 -7.61 -14.47 5.55
CA ASP A 114 -6.98 -13.45 6.38
C ASP A 114 -5.93 -12.66 5.58
N ILE A 115 -5.65 -13.05 4.32
CA ILE A 115 -4.79 -12.31 3.37
C ILE A 115 -5.67 -11.70 2.29
N ARG A 116 -5.51 -10.39 2.05
CA ARG A 116 -6.34 -9.60 1.14
C ARG A 116 -5.52 -8.59 0.35
N GLY A 117 -5.93 -8.29 -0.87
CA GLY A 117 -5.20 -7.36 -1.75
C GLY A 117 -4.00 -8.03 -2.42
N ILE A 118 -3.26 -8.89 -1.71
CA ILE A 118 -2.12 -9.65 -2.24
C ILE A 118 -2.44 -11.15 -2.44
N GLY A 119 -1.77 -11.77 -3.41
CA GLY A 119 -1.82 -13.22 -3.60
C GLY A 119 -1.01 -13.98 -2.54
N GLU A 120 -1.46 -15.19 -2.21
CA GLU A 120 -0.74 -16.08 -1.30
C GLU A 120 0.08 -17.10 -2.09
N ILE A 121 1.33 -17.32 -1.67
CA ILE A 121 2.23 -18.34 -2.21
C ILE A 121 2.22 -19.52 -1.24
N LYS A 122 1.66 -20.65 -1.68
CA LYS A 122 1.65 -21.93 -0.96
C LYS A 122 2.45 -22.97 -1.71
N ARG A 123 3.59 -23.39 -1.15
CA ARG A 123 4.49 -24.37 -1.79
C ARG A 123 4.88 -23.90 -3.20
N ASN A 124 4.32 -24.53 -4.24
CA ASN A 124 4.59 -24.23 -5.65
C ASN A 124 3.38 -23.55 -6.36
N THR A 125 2.33 -23.22 -5.62
CA THR A 125 1.14 -22.54 -6.16
C THR A 125 1.13 -21.11 -5.66
N PHE A 126 0.84 -20.17 -6.55
CA PHE A 126 0.72 -18.75 -6.22
C PHE A 126 -0.42 -18.12 -7.03
N ASP A 127 -0.88 -16.97 -6.56
CA ASP A 127 -1.86 -16.12 -7.22
C ASP A 127 -1.18 -14.79 -7.62
N PRO A 128 -0.92 -14.52 -8.92
CA PRO A 128 -0.20 -13.33 -9.36
C PRO A 128 -1.07 -12.05 -9.38
N LYS A 129 -2.21 -12.02 -8.69
CA LYS A 129 -3.13 -10.86 -8.69
C LYS A 129 -2.54 -9.54 -8.20
N PHE A 130 -1.39 -9.56 -7.54
CA PHE A 130 -0.70 -8.37 -7.05
C PHE A 130 0.47 -8.01 -7.96
N THR A 131 0.14 -7.28 -9.02
CA THR A 131 1.10 -6.73 -9.97
C THR A 131 1.09 -5.21 -9.86
N LEU A 132 2.27 -4.62 -9.65
CA LEU A 132 2.50 -3.18 -9.56
C LEU A 132 3.25 -2.68 -10.79
N GLN A 133 2.69 -1.69 -11.47
CA GLN A 133 3.40 -0.94 -12.52
C GLN A 133 4.58 -0.14 -11.95
N PRO A 134 5.51 0.33 -12.78
CA PRO A 134 6.62 1.18 -12.32
C PRO A 134 6.13 2.37 -11.51
N GLY A 135 6.65 2.55 -10.30
CA GLY A 135 6.27 3.63 -9.38
C GLY A 135 4.89 3.47 -8.70
N GLU A 136 4.10 2.46 -9.07
CA GLU A 136 2.77 2.22 -8.53
C GLU A 136 2.80 1.80 -7.06
N ARG A 137 1.74 2.15 -6.33
CA ARG A 137 1.47 1.73 -4.95
C ARG A 137 0.20 0.89 -4.86
N SER A 138 0.20 -0.09 -3.96
CA SER A 138 -1.01 -0.84 -3.63
C SER A 138 -0.92 -1.41 -2.23
N ASP A 139 -2.08 -1.59 -1.60
CA ASP A 139 -2.17 -2.11 -0.26
C ASP A 139 -2.40 -3.62 -0.22
N ALA A 140 -1.76 -4.27 0.75
CA ALA A 140 -1.97 -5.65 1.15
C ALA A 140 -2.39 -5.68 2.62
N ARG A 141 -3.48 -6.39 2.93
CA ARG A 141 -3.97 -6.56 4.29
C ARG A 141 -3.71 -7.98 4.78
N ILE A 142 -3.24 -8.06 6.02
CA ILE A 142 -2.98 -9.30 6.74
C ILE A 142 -3.68 -9.25 8.10
N ASP A 143 -4.57 -10.21 8.36
CA ASP A 143 -5.15 -10.44 9.68
C ASP A 143 -4.43 -11.62 10.36
N LEU A 144 -3.87 -11.39 11.54
CA LEU A 144 -3.23 -12.41 12.35
C LEU A 144 -4.10 -12.71 13.58
N ARG A 145 -4.22 -13.97 13.96
CA ARG A 145 -5.04 -14.40 15.09
C ARG A 145 -4.21 -15.10 16.14
N TRP A 146 -4.57 -14.85 17.39
CA TRP A 146 -4.09 -15.58 18.54
C TRP A 146 -5.28 -16.06 19.38
N HIS A 147 -5.27 -17.33 19.76
CA HIS A 147 -6.27 -17.87 20.67
C HIS A 147 -5.89 -17.52 22.12
N ALA A 148 -6.48 -16.44 22.63
CA ALA A 148 -6.11 -15.86 23.92
C ALA A 148 -6.53 -16.72 25.12
N GLY A 149 -7.68 -17.40 25.04
CA GLY A 149 -8.23 -18.11 26.19
C GLY A 149 -8.40 -17.19 27.41
N ARG A 150 -7.58 -17.40 28.46
CA ARG A 150 -7.51 -16.54 29.66
C ARG A 150 -6.25 -15.68 29.74
N ALA A 151 -5.34 -15.79 28.76
CA ALA A 151 -4.10 -15.04 28.76
C ALA A 151 -4.36 -13.55 28.46
N ILE A 152 -3.48 -12.71 28.99
CA ILE A 152 -3.53 -11.26 28.82
C ILE A 152 -2.86 -10.96 27.48
N ALA A 153 -3.54 -10.17 26.65
CA ALA A 153 -2.97 -9.66 25.40
C ALA A 153 -2.06 -8.47 25.73
N GLY A 154 -0.93 -8.40 25.04
CA GLY A 154 -0.04 -7.25 25.10
C GLY A 154 -0.59 -6.03 24.36
N VAL A 155 0.13 -4.93 24.49
CA VAL A 155 -0.18 -3.62 23.89
C VAL A 155 0.91 -3.14 22.93
N THR A 156 2.08 -3.80 22.93
CA THR A 156 3.20 -3.51 22.03
C THR A 156 3.54 -4.75 21.21
N PHE A 157 3.72 -4.58 19.91
CA PHE A 157 3.88 -5.69 18.99
C PHE A 157 5.12 -5.55 18.12
N GLU A 158 5.63 -6.71 17.73
CA GLU A 158 6.55 -6.89 16.63
C GLU A 158 5.85 -7.71 15.56
N LEU A 159 5.91 -7.27 14.30
CA LEU A 159 5.35 -7.94 13.14
C LEU A 159 6.47 -8.33 12.20
N GLU A 160 6.52 -9.62 11.87
CA GLU A 160 7.39 -10.19 10.84
C GLU A 160 6.56 -10.90 9.78
N LEU A 161 6.94 -10.77 8.51
CA LEU A 161 6.35 -11.51 7.39
C LEU A 161 7.31 -11.55 6.21
N ALA A 162 7.08 -12.46 5.26
CA ALA A 162 7.86 -12.52 4.04
C ALA A 162 6.99 -12.25 2.81
N LEU A 163 7.51 -11.40 1.93
CA LEU A 163 7.01 -11.21 0.57
C LEU A 163 8.00 -11.81 -0.42
N ARG A 164 7.51 -12.40 -1.49
CA ARG A 164 8.35 -13.00 -2.53
C ARG A 164 7.98 -12.47 -3.90
N GLU A 165 9.01 -12.12 -4.66
CA GLU A 165 8.88 -11.73 -6.06
C GLU A 165 8.45 -12.92 -6.91
N ILE A 166 7.62 -12.66 -7.91
CA ILE A 166 7.17 -13.64 -8.88
C ILE A 166 7.66 -13.17 -10.25
N ASP A 167 8.66 -13.85 -10.79
CA ASP A 167 9.23 -13.52 -12.10
C ASP A 167 8.31 -14.09 -13.19
N GLU A 168 7.95 -13.27 -14.16
CA GLU A 168 7.36 -13.76 -15.40
C GLU A 168 8.44 -14.36 -16.31
N VAL A 169 8.14 -15.54 -16.83
CA VAL A 169 8.93 -16.32 -17.79
C VAL A 169 8.14 -16.34 -19.11
N THR A 170 8.80 -16.72 -20.21
CA THR A 170 8.17 -16.79 -21.53
C THR A 170 6.84 -17.52 -21.53
N GLY A 171 5.81 -16.91 -22.12
CA GLY A 171 4.51 -17.53 -22.36
C GLY A 171 3.56 -17.53 -21.15
N ASN A 172 3.51 -16.44 -20.37
CA ASN A 172 2.69 -16.30 -19.15
C ASN A 172 3.00 -17.39 -18.09
N GLN A 173 4.20 -17.96 -18.15
CA GLN A 173 4.68 -18.82 -17.08
C GLN A 173 5.30 -17.93 -16.01
N HIS A 174 5.25 -18.37 -14.76
CA HIS A 174 5.92 -17.66 -13.69
C HIS A 174 6.82 -18.59 -12.91
N ARG A 175 7.86 -18.03 -12.32
CA ARG A 175 8.72 -18.71 -11.36
C ARG A 175 8.83 -17.87 -10.08
N LEU A 176 9.02 -18.56 -8.97
CA LEU A 176 9.28 -17.91 -7.70
C LEU A 176 10.68 -17.28 -7.72
N GLY A 177 10.74 -15.98 -7.44
CA GLY A 177 11.96 -15.18 -7.40
C GLY A 177 12.47 -15.01 -5.97
N ARG A 178 13.03 -13.82 -5.70
CA ARG A 178 13.66 -13.49 -4.41
C ARG A 178 12.60 -13.32 -3.31
N GLU A 179 12.89 -13.88 -2.14
CA GLU A 179 12.12 -13.64 -0.92
C GLU A 179 12.75 -12.51 -0.10
N HIS A 180 11.90 -11.69 0.50
CA HIS A 180 12.25 -10.56 1.35
C HIS A 180 11.51 -10.68 2.68
N ALA A 181 12.25 -10.80 3.77
CA ALA A 181 11.71 -10.70 5.11
C ALA A 181 11.49 -9.22 5.47
N LEU A 182 10.28 -8.90 5.93
CA LEU A 182 9.90 -7.59 6.43
C LEU A 182 9.71 -7.69 7.93
N ARG A 183 10.19 -6.68 8.65
CA ARG A 183 10.07 -6.57 10.11
C ARG A 183 9.65 -5.17 10.49
N PHE A 184 8.68 -5.08 11.38
CA PHE A 184 8.14 -3.85 11.94
C PHE A 184 8.08 -4.02 13.45
N SER A 185 8.57 -3.05 14.22
CA SER A 185 8.72 -3.18 15.67
C SER A 185 8.18 -1.96 16.40
N GLY A 186 7.88 -2.12 17.70
CA GLY A 186 7.32 -1.05 18.52
C GLY A 186 5.91 -0.64 18.10
N LEU A 187 5.14 -1.58 17.54
CA LEU A 187 3.80 -1.32 17.03
C LEU A 187 2.80 -1.25 18.19
N THR A 188 1.92 -0.26 18.15
CA THR A 188 0.81 -0.12 19.10
C THR A 188 -0.51 0.02 18.33
N ASP A 189 -1.65 -0.23 18.98
CA ASP A 189 -2.96 -0.01 18.36
C ASP A 189 -3.08 1.42 17.82
N GLY A 190 -3.43 1.55 16.54
CA GLY A 190 -3.52 2.84 15.84
C GLY A 190 -2.23 3.32 15.20
N ALA A 191 -1.13 2.55 15.27
CA ALA A 191 0.10 2.89 14.55
C ALA A 191 -0.17 3.00 13.04
N SER A 192 0.23 4.14 12.47
CA SER A 192 0.06 4.47 11.06
C SER A 192 1.19 5.41 10.64
N SER A 193 1.69 5.23 9.43
CA SER A 193 2.67 6.12 8.83
C SER A 193 1.98 7.01 7.79
N ASN A 194 1.96 8.31 8.04
CA ASN A 194 1.59 9.30 7.03
C ASN A 194 2.85 9.66 6.26
N VAL A 195 3.22 8.86 5.26
CA VAL A 195 4.35 9.22 4.39
C VAL A 195 3.90 10.32 3.43
N ALA A 196 3.94 11.57 3.90
CA ALA A 196 4.00 12.73 3.03
C ALA A 196 5.23 12.57 2.14
N ALA A 197 5.03 12.63 0.82
CA ALA A 197 6.13 12.59 -0.14
C ALA A 197 7.14 13.70 0.21
N SER A 198 8.34 13.30 0.63
CA SER A 198 9.40 14.20 1.03
C SER A 198 9.76 15.11 -0.16
N SER A 199 9.35 16.39 -0.08
CA SER A 199 9.70 17.41 -1.05
C SER A 199 11.09 17.93 -0.70
N ALA A 200 12.07 17.64 -1.58
CA ALA A 200 13.39 18.22 -1.49
C ALA A 200 13.31 19.76 -1.70
N PRO A 201 14.13 20.57 -0.99
CA PRO A 201 14.09 22.02 -1.11
C PRO A 201 14.59 22.47 -2.50
N SER A 202 13.75 23.22 -3.21
CA SER A 202 14.08 23.85 -4.48
C SER A 202 14.82 25.18 -4.25
N HIS A 203 16.12 25.20 -4.56
CA HIS A 203 16.84 26.45 -4.81
C HIS A 203 16.60 26.90 -6.27
N PRO A 204 16.36 28.19 -6.54
CA PRO A 204 16.15 28.69 -7.89
C PRO A 204 17.50 28.95 -8.57
N THR A 205 17.77 28.29 -9.71
CA THR A 205 18.71 28.85 -10.69
C THR A 205 18.34 28.43 -12.12
N SER A 206 18.52 29.41 -13.00
CA SER A 206 18.02 29.58 -14.36
C SER A 206 18.47 28.56 -15.41
N SER A 207 17.50 28.16 -16.24
CA SER A 207 17.53 27.81 -17.67
C SER A 207 18.86 27.51 -18.39
N SER A 208 19.01 26.26 -18.84
CA SER A 208 19.44 25.94 -20.22
C SER A 208 19.13 24.48 -20.58
N SER A 209 18.54 24.31 -21.77
CA SER A 209 18.01 23.07 -22.36
C SER A 209 19.08 22.02 -22.67
N ALA A 210 18.88 20.79 -22.19
CA ALA A 210 19.34 19.56 -22.83
C ALA A 210 18.38 18.41 -22.50
N ALA A 211 17.82 17.78 -23.54
CA ALA A 211 16.90 16.66 -23.42
C ALA A 211 17.60 15.44 -22.80
N SER A 212 17.27 15.12 -21.54
CA SER A 212 17.50 13.80 -20.96
C SER A 212 16.21 13.01 -21.01
N VAL A 213 16.26 11.79 -21.54
CA VAL A 213 15.17 10.80 -21.48
C VAL A 213 14.67 10.72 -20.04
N GLY A 214 13.49 11.27 -19.82
CA GLY A 214 12.94 11.48 -18.49
C GLY A 214 12.60 10.16 -17.83
N ALA A 215 13.02 10.02 -16.57
CA ALA A 215 12.41 9.08 -15.66
C ALA A 215 10.87 9.22 -15.75
N PRO A 216 10.11 8.11 -15.69
CA PRO A 216 8.66 8.20 -15.70
C PRO A 216 8.22 9.18 -14.59
N PRO A 217 7.22 10.04 -14.87
CA PRO A 217 6.72 10.95 -13.86
C PRO A 217 6.31 10.11 -12.65
N THR A 218 6.91 10.39 -11.49
CA THR A 218 6.37 9.95 -10.22
C THR A 218 4.92 10.44 -10.19
N LEU A 219 3.97 9.51 -10.32
CA LEU A 219 2.55 9.81 -10.15
C LEU A 219 2.42 10.46 -8.78
N ALA A 220 2.20 11.78 -8.77
CA ALA A 220 1.92 12.51 -7.54
C ALA A 220 0.69 11.85 -6.91
N ASP A 221 0.76 11.52 -5.63
CA ASP A 221 -0.37 10.91 -4.92
C ASP A 221 -1.56 11.87 -5.00
N PRO A 222 -2.63 11.54 -5.73
CA PRO A 222 -3.77 12.43 -5.90
C PRO A 222 -4.57 12.61 -4.60
N CYS A 223 -4.27 11.82 -3.56
CA CYS A 223 -4.84 11.99 -2.24
C CYS A 223 -4.03 12.95 -1.36
N GLU A 224 -2.79 13.32 -1.72
CA GLU A 224 -1.91 14.19 -0.92
C GLU A 224 -1.81 13.78 0.56
N GLY A 225 -1.96 12.48 0.86
CA GLY A 225 -2.00 11.98 2.25
C GLY A 225 -3.27 12.33 3.05
N LYS A 226 -4.36 12.78 2.41
CA LYS A 226 -5.63 13.09 3.10
C LYS A 226 -6.21 11.82 3.74
N PRO A 227 -6.57 11.82 5.04
CA PRO A 227 -6.95 10.62 5.79
C PRO A 227 -8.29 9.97 5.34
N ARG A 228 -9.03 10.64 4.46
CA ARG A 228 -10.32 10.21 3.91
C ARG A 228 -10.24 9.87 2.42
N CYS A 229 -9.04 9.82 1.86
CA CYS A 229 -8.77 9.55 0.46
C CYS A 229 -7.80 8.39 0.36
N TYR A 230 -8.16 7.41 -0.47
CA TYR A 230 -7.33 6.26 -0.79
C TYR A 230 -7.07 6.27 -2.30
N SER A 231 -5.79 6.30 -2.69
CA SER A 231 -5.37 6.24 -4.09
C SER A 231 -4.96 4.81 -4.43
N ALA A 232 -5.72 4.17 -5.31
CA ALA A 232 -5.50 2.78 -5.70
C ALA A 232 -4.59 2.62 -6.94
N GLY A 233 -4.24 3.72 -7.60
CA GLY A 233 -3.65 3.73 -8.94
C GLY A 233 -4.68 4.09 -10.02
N PRO A 234 -5.55 3.17 -10.47
CA PRO A 234 -6.54 3.44 -11.52
C PRO A 234 -7.79 4.18 -11.03
N PHE A 235 -8.03 4.19 -9.72
CA PHE A 235 -9.13 4.93 -9.12
C PHE A 235 -8.75 5.54 -7.77
N ILE A 236 -9.55 6.50 -7.34
CA ILE A 236 -9.51 7.11 -6.01
C ILE A 236 -10.79 6.74 -5.26
N ALA A 237 -10.68 6.37 -3.99
CA ALA A 237 -11.80 6.15 -3.09
C ALA A 237 -11.80 7.19 -1.98
N GLU A 238 -12.87 7.97 -1.88
CA GLU A 238 -13.03 9.06 -0.92
C GLU A 238 -14.22 8.81 0.00
N ILE A 239 -14.08 9.03 1.30
CA ILE A 239 -15.20 8.94 2.24
C ILE A 239 -16.19 10.08 1.97
N ALA A 240 -17.34 9.72 1.41
CA ALA A 240 -18.44 10.65 1.17
C ALA A 240 -19.20 10.96 2.46
N GLN A 241 -19.51 9.92 3.26
CA GLN A 241 -20.25 10.07 4.51
C GLN A 241 -20.04 8.89 5.45
N VAL A 242 -20.01 9.17 6.76
CA VAL A 242 -20.12 8.17 7.83
C VAL A 242 -21.31 8.50 8.71
N VAL A 243 -22.21 7.54 8.90
CA VAL A 243 -23.39 7.66 9.76
C VAL A 243 -23.41 6.49 10.74
N ALA A 244 -23.11 6.78 12.01
CA ALA A 244 -23.28 5.83 13.10
C ALA A 244 -24.71 5.96 13.65
N ALA A 245 -25.47 4.87 13.62
CA ALA A 245 -26.83 4.84 14.16
C ALA A 245 -26.79 4.70 15.69
N GLN A 246 -27.83 5.17 16.38
CA GLN A 246 -27.99 4.81 17.78
C GLN A 246 -28.12 3.28 17.92
N PRO A 247 -27.53 2.66 18.97
CA PRO A 247 -27.68 1.23 19.19
C PRO A 247 -29.16 0.84 19.27
N LYS A 248 -29.56 -0.14 18.46
CA LYS A 248 -30.94 -0.64 18.44
C LYS A 248 -30.93 -2.06 18.95
N ALA A 249 -31.58 -2.27 20.10
CA ALA A 249 -31.50 -3.52 20.85
C ALA A 249 -30.02 -3.91 21.07
N ASN A 250 -29.62 -5.11 20.68
CA ASN A 250 -28.25 -5.58 20.87
C ASN A 250 -27.34 -5.33 19.66
N ASN A 251 -27.75 -4.55 18.65
CA ASN A 251 -26.95 -4.30 17.46
C ASN A 251 -26.63 -2.81 17.30
N HIS A 252 -25.41 -2.53 16.82
CA HIS A 252 -25.01 -1.20 16.39
C HIS A 252 -24.64 -1.24 14.92
N HIS A 253 -25.07 -0.22 14.18
CA HIS A 253 -24.87 -0.12 12.75
C HIS A 253 -24.11 1.16 12.42
N VAL A 254 -23.15 1.05 11.52
CA VAL A 254 -22.40 2.18 10.98
C VAL A 254 -22.44 2.10 9.47
N ARG A 255 -23.01 3.11 8.83
CA ARG A 255 -23.06 3.24 7.39
C ARG A 255 -21.88 4.07 6.92
N VAL A 256 -21.12 3.53 5.98
CA VAL A 256 -20.01 4.23 5.32
C VAL A 256 -20.33 4.35 3.84
N SER A 257 -20.39 5.57 3.32
CA SER A 257 -20.53 5.85 1.90
C SER A 257 -19.19 6.29 1.34
N ILE A 258 -18.78 5.66 0.24
CA ILE A 258 -17.49 5.87 -0.41
C ILE A 258 -17.75 6.29 -1.85
N ARG A 259 -17.13 7.37 -2.29
CA ARG A 259 -17.12 7.83 -3.67
C ARG A 259 -15.88 7.28 -4.37
N PHE A 260 -16.10 6.53 -5.45
CA PHE A 260 -15.05 6.02 -6.31
C PHE A 260 -14.95 6.90 -7.55
N ARG A 261 -13.76 7.38 -7.89
CA ARG A 261 -13.46 8.19 -9.08
C ARG A 261 -12.43 7.46 -9.94
N ASN A 262 -12.74 7.22 -11.22
CA ASN A 262 -11.77 6.69 -12.17
C ASN A 262 -10.77 7.79 -12.55
N VAL A 263 -9.49 7.54 -12.33
CA VAL A 263 -8.39 8.45 -12.70
C VAL A 263 -7.50 7.89 -13.80
N SER A 264 -7.81 6.70 -14.29
CA SER A 264 -7.19 6.13 -15.48
C SER A 264 -7.77 6.74 -16.76
N ASN A 265 -7.13 6.44 -17.88
CA ASN A 265 -7.56 6.82 -19.22
C ASN A 265 -8.48 5.79 -19.89
N GLN A 266 -8.86 4.72 -19.18
CA GLN A 266 -9.74 3.66 -19.70
C GLN A 266 -10.94 3.44 -18.77
N PRO A 267 -12.08 2.95 -19.28
CA PRO A 267 -13.16 2.51 -18.42
C PRO A 267 -12.69 1.40 -17.48
N ILE A 268 -13.12 1.47 -16.21
CA ILE A 268 -12.85 0.43 -15.22
C ILE A 268 -14.17 -0.14 -14.70
N VAL A 269 -14.17 -1.43 -14.39
CA VAL A 269 -15.29 -2.11 -13.74
C VAL A 269 -14.83 -2.50 -12.35
N LEU A 270 -15.55 -2.05 -11.32
CA LEU A 270 -15.22 -2.34 -9.93
C LEU A 270 -16.34 -3.16 -9.28
N ALA A 271 -15.98 -4.02 -8.33
CA ALA A 271 -16.95 -4.73 -7.52
C ALA A 271 -16.43 -4.92 -6.10
N TYR A 272 -17.33 -4.95 -5.13
CA TYR A 272 -17.00 -5.25 -3.74
C TYR A 272 -16.82 -6.75 -3.55
N GLN A 273 -15.71 -7.17 -2.96
CA GLN A 273 -15.52 -8.57 -2.59
C GLN A 273 -16.38 -8.92 -1.39
N ARG A 274 -17.38 -9.79 -1.59
CA ARG A 274 -18.30 -10.18 -0.53
C ARG A 274 -17.54 -10.76 0.67
N ASN A 275 -17.97 -10.40 1.88
CA ASN A 275 -17.35 -10.82 3.15
C ASN A 275 -15.92 -10.29 3.38
N SER A 276 -15.52 -9.19 2.71
CA SER A 276 -14.23 -8.52 2.95
C SER A 276 -14.32 -7.32 3.89
N GLY A 277 -15.51 -6.70 4.01
CA GLY A 277 -15.74 -5.50 4.80
C GLY A 277 -15.66 -5.75 6.30
N LYS A 278 -14.60 -5.22 6.93
CA LYS A 278 -14.40 -5.21 8.38
C LYS A 278 -14.10 -3.80 8.87
N MET A 279 -14.38 -3.52 10.13
CA MET A 279 -14.10 -2.23 10.72
C MET A 279 -13.85 -2.39 12.21
N LEU A 280 -12.83 -1.72 12.74
CA LEU A 280 -12.59 -1.66 14.18
C LEU A 280 -13.00 -0.29 14.71
N ASP A 281 -13.62 -0.28 15.88
CA ASP A 281 -13.81 0.97 16.63
C ASP A 281 -12.64 1.28 17.57
N ASN A 282 -12.67 2.42 18.27
CA ASN A 282 -11.64 2.82 19.23
C ASN A 282 -11.58 1.95 20.50
N TYR A 283 -12.51 1.04 20.69
CA TYR A 283 -12.45 0.02 21.74
C TYR A 283 -12.02 -1.34 21.19
N GLY A 284 -11.50 -1.37 19.95
CA GLY A 284 -11.09 -2.60 19.27
C GLY A 284 -12.25 -3.55 18.97
N GLN A 285 -13.50 -3.08 18.97
CA GLN A 285 -14.65 -3.92 18.67
C GLN A 285 -14.83 -4.03 17.16
N GLN A 286 -14.99 -5.26 16.68
CA GLN A 286 -15.11 -5.54 15.27
C GLN A 286 -16.55 -5.40 14.78
N TYR A 287 -16.72 -4.66 13.70
CA TYR A 287 -17.91 -4.66 12.85
C TYR A 287 -17.60 -5.38 11.55
N ILE A 288 -18.64 -5.95 10.96
CA ILE A 288 -18.58 -6.59 9.65
C ILE A 288 -19.69 -6.06 8.75
N VAL A 289 -19.44 -6.06 7.45
CA VAL A 289 -20.54 -6.02 6.47
C VAL A 289 -21.12 -7.43 6.43
N ASP A 290 -22.29 -7.63 7.04
CA ASP A 290 -22.89 -8.98 7.13
C ASP A 290 -23.26 -9.46 5.72
N TRP A 291 -22.51 -10.45 5.25
CA TRP A 291 -22.63 -11.01 3.92
C TRP A 291 -23.96 -11.72 3.71
N ARG A 292 -24.67 -12.12 4.77
CA ARG A 292 -25.96 -12.82 4.67
C ARG A 292 -27.08 -11.94 4.16
N ASP A 293 -26.96 -10.62 4.30
CA ASP A 293 -27.92 -9.65 3.80
C ASP A 293 -27.28 -8.77 2.72
N ASN A 294 -27.75 -8.95 1.49
CA ASN A 294 -27.26 -8.21 0.34
C ASN A 294 -27.58 -6.71 0.44
N ALA A 295 -28.57 -6.29 1.25
CA ALA A 295 -28.90 -4.88 1.46
C ALA A 295 -27.81 -4.11 2.24
N ASN A 296 -26.84 -4.81 2.83
CA ASN A 296 -25.71 -4.18 3.49
C ASN A 296 -24.71 -3.54 2.52
N VAL A 297 -24.82 -3.82 1.22
CA VAL A 297 -24.01 -3.20 0.18
C VAL A 297 -24.94 -2.65 -0.89
N SER A 298 -24.79 -1.37 -1.23
CA SER A 298 -25.58 -0.75 -2.29
C SER A 298 -24.73 0.18 -3.15
N GLY A 299 -25.19 0.40 -4.39
CA GLY A 299 -24.52 1.29 -5.33
C GLY A 299 -23.30 0.70 -6.04
N ILE A 300 -22.85 -0.52 -5.71
CA ILE A 300 -21.75 -1.25 -6.38
C ILE A 300 -22.13 -2.74 -6.53
N GLY A 301 -21.63 -3.38 -7.59
CA GLY A 301 -21.72 -4.82 -7.77
C GLY A 301 -20.88 -5.59 -6.74
N GLN A 302 -21.15 -6.89 -6.59
CA GLN A 302 -20.41 -7.74 -5.65
C GLN A 302 -19.74 -8.93 -6.36
N THR A 303 -18.56 -9.30 -5.90
CA THR A 303 -17.92 -10.58 -6.26
C THR A 303 -18.10 -11.62 -5.17
N THR A 304 -18.24 -12.84 -5.61
CA THR A 304 -18.16 -14.06 -4.82
C THR A 304 -17.20 -15.00 -5.56
N GLY A 305 -16.65 -16.01 -4.90
CA GLY A 305 -15.69 -16.93 -5.53
C GLY A 305 -16.18 -17.63 -6.82
N GLN A 306 -17.46 -17.53 -7.20
CA GLN A 306 -18.02 -18.11 -8.42
C GLN A 306 -18.81 -17.14 -9.31
N LYS A 307 -19.12 -15.93 -8.83
CA LYS A 307 -19.95 -14.97 -9.56
C LYS A 307 -19.45 -13.56 -9.29
N ALA A 308 -19.39 -12.75 -10.34
CA ALA A 308 -19.09 -11.34 -10.25
C ALA A 308 -20.21 -10.56 -10.91
N ASP A 309 -20.55 -9.42 -10.33
CA ASP A 309 -21.54 -8.48 -10.84
C ASP A 309 -20.82 -7.22 -11.36
N PRO A 310 -20.75 -7.02 -12.69
CA PRO A 310 -19.94 -5.99 -13.31
C PRO A 310 -20.72 -4.68 -13.52
N GLN A 311 -21.86 -4.46 -12.84
CA GLN A 311 -22.73 -3.30 -13.09
C GLN A 311 -22.11 -1.94 -12.72
N PHE A 312 -21.05 -1.91 -11.92
CA PHE A 312 -20.39 -0.67 -11.51
C PHE A 312 -19.21 -0.36 -12.43
N VAL A 313 -19.56 0.25 -13.57
CA VAL A 313 -18.62 0.75 -14.55
C VAL A 313 -18.38 2.24 -14.32
N LEU A 314 -17.13 2.66 -14.40
CA LEU A 314 -16.72 4.08 -14.35
C LEU A 314 -15.93 4.43 -15.62
N SER A 315 -16.45 5.36 -16.40
CA SER A 315 -15.73 5.99 -17.52
C SER A 315 -14.54 6.81 -17.01
N PRO A 316 -13.54 7.14 -17.83
CA PRO A 316 -12.44 8.02 -17.43
C PRO A 316 -12.96 9.33 -16.82
N GLY A 317 -12.50 9.67 -15.61
CA GLY A 317 -12.95 10.85 -14.85
C GLY A 317 -14.32 10.72 -14.16
N GLU A 318 -15.09 9.67 -14.45
CA GLU A 318 -16.39 9.44 -13.82
C GLU A 318 -16.23 9.10 -12.34
N ALA A 319 -17.20 9.55 -11.52
CA ALA A 319 -17.26 9.18 -10.13
C ALA A 319 -18.67 8.75 -9.71
N ARG A 320 -18.77 7.65 -8.95
CA ARG A 320 -20.02 7.12 -8.38
C ARG A 320 -19.79 6.67 -6.96
N SER A 321 -20.86 6.61 -6.17
CA SER A 321 -20.78 6.23 -4.76
C SER A 321 -21.35 4.84 -4.50
N ALA A 322 -20.75 4.14 -3.55
CA ALA A 322 -21.28 2.92 -2.97
C ALA A 322 -21.46 3.10 -1.46
N THR A 323 -22.31 2.28 -0.86
CA THR A 323 -22.60 2.32 0.58
C THR A 323 -22.44 0.94 1.19
N PHE A 324 -21.81 0.92 2.36
CA PHE A 324 -21.52 -0.28 3.14
C PHE A 324 -22.11 -0.10 4.55
N ASN A 325 -23.00 -1.01 4.94
CA ASN A 325 -23.58 -1.04 6.27
C ASN A 325 -22.82 -2.07 7.12
N TYR A 326 -21.99 -1.55 8.01
CA TYR A 326 -21.28 -2.33 9.02
C TYR A 326 -22.19 -2.56 10.22
N SER A 327 -22.11 -3.75 10.80
CA SER A 327 -22.87 -4.09 11.99
C SER A 327 -22.04 -4.91 12.96
N ARG A 328 -22.38 -4.80 14.25
CA ARG A 328 -21.93 -5.72 15.28
C ARG A 328 -22.99 -5.94 16.34
N TYR A 329 -22.87 -7.07 17.01
CA TYR A 329 -23.55 -7.31 18.27
C TYR A 329 -22.83 -6.55 19.39
N VAL A 330 -23.56 -5.70 20.11
CA VAL A 330 -23.06 -4.85 21.21
C VAL A 330 -23.13 -5.57 22.55
N GLY A 331 -24.26 -6.21 22.86
CA GLY A 331 -24.49 -6.83 24.17
C GLY A 331 -24.20 -5.86 25.33
N LYS A 332 -23.22 -6.18 26.19
CA LYS A 332 -22.79 -5.35 27.33
C LYS A 332 -21.56 -4.48 27.05
N THR A 333 -21.08 -4.44 25.80
CA THR A 333 -19.87 -3.68 25.44
C THR A 333 -20.19 -2.23 25.15
N ALA A 334 -19.22 -1.34 25.41
CA ALA A 334 -19.32 0.04 24.99
C ALA A 334 -19.34 0.15 23.46
N VAL A 335 -20.02 1.17 22.95
CA VAL A 335 -20.08 1.51 21.51
C VAL A 335 -19.03 2.56 21.21
N GLY A 336 -18.15 2.28 20.26
CA GLY A 336 -17.12 3.22 19.85
C GLY A 336 -17.65 4.39 19.03
N THR A 337 -16.81 5.41 18.88
CA THR A 337 -17.13 6.68 18.21
C THR A 337 -16.17 7.02 17.08
N VAL A 338 -15.00 6.36 17.07
CA VAL A 338 -14.01 6.42 16.00
C VAL A 338 -13.92 5.06 15.34
N PHE A 339 -13.89 5.04 14.02
CA PHE A 339 -14.03 3.86 13.19
C PHE A 339 -12.91 3.78 12.16
N SER A 340 -12.50 2.58 11.81
CA SER A 340 -11.47 2.37 10.78
C SER A 340 -11.90 1.25 9.86
N PRO A 341 -12.71 1.59 8.83
CA PRO A 341 -13.24 0.61 7.91
C PRO A 341 -12.20 0.18 6.90
N GLU A 342 -12.30 -1.08 6.55
CA GLU A 342 -11.42 -1.76 5.62
C GLU A 342 -12.29 -2.71 4.78
N LEU A 343 -12.01 -2.80 3.49
CA LEU A 343 -12.74 -3.64 2.56
C LEU A 343 -11.88 -3.97 1.33
N VAL A 344 -12.32 -4.93 0.52
CA VAL A 344 -11.67 -5.24 -0.75
C VAL A 344 -12.56 -4.86 -1.92
N ILE A 345 -11.96 -4.11 -2.84
CA ILE A 345 -12.53 -3.81 -4.16
C ILE A 345 -11.77 -4.61 -5.20
N GLU A 346 -12.47 -5.32 -6.06
CA GLU A 346 -11.92 -6.02 -7.21
C GLU A 346 -12.13 -5.21 -8.48
N GLN A 347 -11.08 -5.10 -9.30
CA GLN A 347 -11.23 -4.67 -10.68
C GLN A 347 -11.52 -5.88 -11.55
N LEU A 348 -12.57 -5.75 -12.37
CA LEU A 348 -13.07 -6.82 -13.22
C LEU A 348 -12.74 -6.56 -14.69
N GLU A 349 -12.57 -7.66 -15.41
CA GLU A 349 -12.48 -7.69 -16.87
C GLU A 349 -13.61 -8.53 -17.42
N ILE A 350 -14.26 -8.03 -18.47
CA ILE A 350 -15.27 -8.78 -19.22
C ILE A 350 -14.59 -9.27 -20.50
N LEU A 351 -14.39 -10.58 -20.60
CA LEU A 351 -13.76 -11.22 -21.76
C LEU A 351 -14.73 -11.20 -22.96
N PRO A 352 -14.24 -11.36 -24.21
CA PRO A 352 -15.10 -11.44 -25.39
C PRO A 352 -16.17 -12.53 -25.33
N SER A 353 -15.93 -13.58 -24.54
CA SER A 353 -16.88 -14.66 -24.24
C SER A 353 -17.98 -14.28 -23.24
N GLN A 354 -18.06 -13.01 -22.81
CA GLN A 354 -18.90 -12.51 -21.71
C GLN A 354 -18.57 -13.11 -20.33
N GLN A 355 -17.44 -13.81 -20.22
CA GLN A 355 -16.94 -14.30 -18.95
C GLN A 355 -16.30 -13.16 -18.16
N ILE A 356 -16.66 -13.03 -16.89
CA ILE A 356 -16.10 -12.03 -15.99
C ILE A 356 -14.94 -12.63 -15.23
N ARG A 357 -13.82 -11.92 -15.20
CA ARG A 357 -12.60 -12.31 -14.48
C ARG A 357 -12.18 -11.19 -13.52
N SER A 358 -11.74 -11.56 -12.32
CA SER A 358 -11.07 -10.63 -11.42
C SER A 358 -9.64 -10.42 -11.89
N MET A 359 -9.27 -9.17 -12.15
CA MET A 359 -7.91 -8.81 -12.57
C MET A 359 -7.02 -8.52 -11.37
N ARG A 360 -7.56 -7.79 -10.39
CA ARG A 360 -6.79 -7.25 -9.27
C ARG A 360 -7.70 -6.98 -8.08
N GLU A 361 -7.16 -7.21 -6.89
CA GLU A 361 -7.75 -6.84 -5.61
C GLU A 361 -7.07 -5.60 -5.04
N TYR A 362 -7.86 -4.68 -4.49
CA TYR A 362 -7.41 -3.49 -3.78
C TYR A 362 -7.92 -3.56 -2.35
N ALA A 363 -7.01 -3.69 -1.37
CA ALA A 363 -7.35 -3.61 0.05
C ALA A 363 -7.52 -2.14 0.44
N VAL A 364 -8.75 -1.62 0.31
CA VAL A 364 -9.06 -0.22 0.62
C VAL A 364 -9.25 -0.09 2.13
N SER A 365 -8.48 0.81 2.74
CA SER A 365 -8.53 1.08 4.18
C SER A 365 -8.68 2.58 4.48
N PHE A 366 -9.38 2.88 5.57
CA PHE A 366 -9.49 4.24 6.11
C PHE A 366 -9.32 4.18 7.62
N ALA A 367 -8.67 5.19 8.17
CA ALA A 367 -8.44 5.30 9.61
C ALA A 367 -9.20 6.50 10.20
N ASN A 368 -9.46 6.42 11.50
CA ASN A 368 -9.87 7.56 12.33
C ASN A 368 -11.14 8.30 11.84
N LEU A 369 -12.12 7.57 11.32
CA LEU A 369 -13.40 8.13 10.88
C LEU A 369 -14.35 8.32 12.06
N VAL A 370 -14.98 9.49 12.15
CA VAL A 370 -16.02 9.80 13.15
C VAL A 370 -17.39 9.96 12.50
N ASN A 371 -18.46 9.87 13.29
CA ASN A 371 -19.81 10.16 12.79
C ASN A 371 -19.88 11.56 12.15
N GLY A 372 -20.52 11.67 10.98
CA GLY A 372 -20.55 12.92 10.21
C GLY A 372 -19.27 13.21 9.41
N SER A 373 -18.29 12.30 9.40
CA SER A 373 -17.14 12.39 8.49
C SER A 373 -17.61 12.34 7.04
N GLY A 374 -17.26 13.35 6.25
CA GLY A 374 -17.56 13.44 4.82
C GLY A 374 -16.72 14.53 4.16
N SER A 375 -16.57 14.46 2.84
CA SER A 375 -15.76 15.40 2.04
C SER A 375 -16.18 16.87 2.19
N ALA A 376 -17.46 17.15 2.41
CA ALA A 376 -17.96 18.53 2.61
C ALA A 376 -17.46 19.21 3.91
N ASN A 377 -16.97 18.43 4.88
CA ASN A 377 -16.44 18.95 6.15
C ASN A 377 -14.92 19.04 6.17
N ALA A 378 -14.22 18.65 5.09
CA ALA A 378 -12.75 18.75 5.03
C ALA A 378 -12.31 20.21 4.82
N GLU A 379 -12.98 20.95 3.93
CA GLU A 379 -12.70 22.37 3.70
C GLU A 379 -12.98 23.22 4.95
N ALA A 380 -14.07 22.94 5.67
CA ALA A 380 -14.41 23.67 6.89
C ALA A 380 -13.44 23.41 8.07
N ILE A 381 -12.85 22.22 8.17
CA ILE A 381 -11.86 21.91 9.21
C ILE A 381 -10.49 22.49 8.85
N ASP A 382 -10.10 22.49 7.57
CA ASP A 382 -8.91 23.20 7.11
C ASP A 382 -9.03 24.70 7.35
N ASP A 383 -10.19 25.30 7.03
CA ASP A 383 -10.47 26.72 7.28
C ASP A 383 -10.43 27.08 8.77
N LEU A 384 -10.96 26.21 9.65
CA LEU A 384 -10.87 26.39 11.10
C LEU A 384 -9.44 26.26 11.62
N SER A 385 -8.64 25.35 11.06
CA SER A 385 -7.23 25.18 11.42
C SER A 385 -6.38 26.37 10.96
N GLU A 386 -6.66 26.91 9.77
CA GLU A 386 -5.97 28.08 9.22
C GLU A 386 -6.38 29.36 9.94
N ALA A 387 -7.65 29.51 10.31
CA ALA A 387 -8.14 30.59 11.15
C ALA A 387 -7.50 30.57 12.54
N GLY A 388 -7.34 29.39 13.15
CA GLY A 388 -6.63 29.22 14.41
C GLY A 388 -5.14 29.60 14.32
N ARG A 389 -4.49 29.26 13.20
CA ARG A 389 -3.08 29.63 12.92
C ARG A 389 -2.93 31.14 12.79
N LYS A 390 -3.82 31.80 12.03
CA LYS A 390 -3.83 33.26 11.85
C LYS A 390 -4.10 34.02 13.15
N LEU A 391 -4.97 33.51 14.01
CA LEU A 391 -5.21 34.08 15.35
C LEU A 391 -3.97 33.98 16.24
N THR A 392 -3.27 32.85 16.20
CA THR A 392 -2.06 32.62 17.01
C THR A 392 -0.89 33.49 16.53
N GLU A 393 -0.74 33.67 15.22
CA GLU A 393 0.24 34.59 14.63
C GLU A 393 -0.10 36.06 14.92
N GLY A 394 -1.38 36.44 14.84
CA GLY A 394 -1.86 37.77 15.21
C GLY A 394 -1.56 38.10 16.68
N LEU A 395 -1.84 37.16 17.59
CA LEU A 395 -1.52 37.31 19.01
C LEU A 395 0.00 37.45 19.25
N ARG A 396 0.84 36.65 18.61
CA ARG A 396 2.31 36.81 18.71
C ARG A 396 2.79 38.19 18.24
N SER A 397 2.21 38.73 17.17
CA SER A 397 2.59 40.05 16.65
C SER A 397 2.26 41.20 17.61
N ILE A 398 1.21 41.05 18.43
CA ILE A 398 0.81 42.03 19.45
C ILE A 398 1.77 41.99 20.64
N PHE A 399 2.23 40.81 21.04
CA PHE A 399 3.17 40.66 22.18
C PHE A 399 4.63 40.98 21.83
N GLN A 400 5.00 41.06 20.55
CA GLN A 400 6.34 41.49 20.11
C GLN A 400 6.48 43.00 19.87
N ARG A 401 5.39 43.77 19.96
CA ARG A 401 5.38 45.25 19.80
C ARG A 401 5.39 46.02 21.13
N LYS A 402 5.89 45.42 22.21
CA LYS A 402 6.14 46.13 23.48
C LYS A 402 7.63 46.26 23.75
#